data_AF-A0A833L5S6-F1
#
_entry.id   AF-A0A833L5S6-F1
#
_cell.length_a   1.000
_cell.length_b   1.000
_cell.length_c   1.000
_cell.angle_alpha   90.00
_cell.angle_beta   90.00
_cell.angle_gamma   90.00
#
_symmetry.space_group_name_H-M   'P 1'
#
loop_
_entity.id
_entity.type
_entity.pdbx_description
1 polymer ?
#
loop_
_entity_poly.entity_id
_entity_poly.type
_entity_poly.pdbx_seq_one_letter_code
_entity_poly.pdbx_strand_id
1 'polypeptide(L)'
;MISPLKDATQRVIAAIESFSRQCEAIHYTDTDAAWTLLNTARVSLEAALQTDGSPLFPAFLLDPSTATIRTVLLNKNDLLASLYRLIGCSRVDRLWLDDQHVVYFDDEGMLGSVTGLFTIRDHSASPVAGRAIIVGDDGEGGDTSPTLSIEAVAERFRIFRPVITPELVSLDPVSPGELGGAIIHAVRVGGLRLGLDRPALTVVHG
;
A
#
# COMPACT_ATOMS: atom_id res chain seq x y z
N MET A 1 36.57 -1.27 5.48
CA MET A 1 36.27 -2.38 6.39
C MET A 1 34.77 -2.33 6.66
N ILE A 2 33.97 -3.13 5.96
CA ILE A 2 32.51 -3.13 6.13
C ILE A 2 32.22 -3.80 7.47
N SER A 3 31.42 -3.17 8.33
CA SER A 3 31.16 -3.71 9.67
C SER A 3 30.44 -5.07 9.56
N PRO A 4 30.71 -6.04 10.45
CA PRO A 4 30.08 -7.36 10.43
C PRO A 4 28.55 -7.30 10.45
N LEU A 5 28.00 -6.25 11.06
CA LEU A 5 26.56 -5.99 11.11
C LEU A 5 25.99 -5.63 9.73
N LYS A 6 26.71 -4.81 8.95
CA LYS A 6 26.27 -4.39 7.61
C LYS A 6 26.27 -5.57 6.62
N ASP A 7 27.23 -6.47 6.76
CA ASP A 7 27.33 -7.68 5.93
C ASP A 7 26.25 -8.73 6.28
N ALA A 8 25.96 -8.91 7.57
CA ALA A 8 24.86 -9.77 8.02
C ALA A 8 23.49 -9.27 7.52
N THR A 9 23.27 -7.96 7.56
CA THR A 9 21.99 -7.39 7.10
C THR A 9 21.83 -7.43 5.59
N GLN A 10 22.90 -7.20 4.82
CA GLN A 10 22.85 -7.31 3.35
C GLN A 10 22.48 -8.73 2.90
N ARG A 11 22.93 -9.75 3.65
CA ARG A 11 22.56 -11.15 3.42
C ARG A 11 21.09 -11.42 3.71
N VAL A 12 20.52 -10.80 4.74
CA VAL A 12 19.07 -10.90 5.04
C VAL A 12 18.24 -10.25 3.94
N ILE A 13 18.64 -9.07 3.44
CA ILE A 13 17.97 -8.42 2.31
C ILE A 13 18.00 -9.30 1.06
N ALA A 14 19.18 -9.82 0.70
CA ALA A 14 19.32 -10.70 -0.47
C ALA A 14 18.47 -11.97 -0.35
N ALA A 15 18.35 -12.53 0.86
CA ALA A 15 17.49 -13.68 1.14
C ALA A 15 16.00 -13.34 0.98
N ILE A 16 15.57 -12.17 1.47
CA ILE A 16 14.19 -11.67 1.29
C ILE A 16 13.88 -11.44 -0.19
N GLU A 17 14.78 -10.82 -0.95
CA GLU A 17 14.62 -10.59 -2.39
C GLU A 17 14.58 -11.90 -3.20
N SER A 18 15.40 -12.88 -2.81
CA SER A 18 15.37 -14.22 -3.42
C SER A 18 14.04 -14.92 -3.16
N PHE A 19 13.53 -14.82 -1.94
CA PHE A 19 12.24 -15.40 -1.56
C PHE A 19 11.08 -14.70 -2.26
N SER A 20 11.11 -13.36 -2.36
CA SER A 20 10.13 -12.57 -3.11
C SER A 20 10.02 -13.01 -4.57
N ARG A 21 11.16 -13.23 -5.24
CA ARG A 21 11.19 -13.74 -6.62
C ARG A 21 10.66 -15.17 -6.75
N GLN A 22 10.87 -16.02 -5.75
CA GLN A 22 10.31 -17.37 -5.73
C GLN A 22 8.79 -17.35 -5.52
N CYS A 23 8.26 -16.40 -4.73
CA CYS A 23 6.83 -16.22 -4.55
C CYS A 23 6.11 -15.69 -5.79
N GLU A 24 6.74 -14.83 -6.60
CA GLU A 24 6.19 -14.40 -7.91
C GLU A 24 6.01 -15.58 -8.89
N ALA A 25 6.78 -16.66 -8.74
CA ALA A 25 6.69 -17.84 -9.59
C ALA A 25 5.55 -18.80 -9.20
N ILE A 26 4.87 -18.59 -8.06
CA ILE A 26 3.82 -19.49 -7.56
C ILE A 26 2.52 -18.67 -7.44
N HIS A 27 1.66 -18.76 -8.46
CA HIS A 27 0.34 -18.14 -8.42
C HIS A 27 -0.69 -18.96 -7.63
N TYR A 28 -1.49 -18.23 -6.85
CA TYR A 28 -2.78 -18.61 -6.25
C TYR A 28 -2.73 -19.69 -5.15
N THR A 29 -2.64 -19.24 -3.89
CA THR A 29 -3.77 -19.10 -2.95
C THR A 29 -3.17 -18.77 -1.57
N ASP A 30 -3.70 -17.75 -0.90
CA ASP A 30 -3.35 -17.39 0.49
C ASP A 30 -2.06 -16.59 0.74
N THR A 31 -1.68 -15.71 -0.18
CA THR A 31 -0.40 -14.97 -0.14
C THR A 31 -0.47 -13.50 0.29
N ASP A 32 -1.62 -12.90 0.50
CA ASP A 32 -1.72 -11.44 0.72
C ASP A 32 -1.11 -11.00 2.07
N ALA A 33 -1.33 -11.79 3.13
CA ALA A 33 -0.73 -11.56 4.43
C ALA A 33 0.79 -11.82 4.43
N ALA A 34 1.23 -12.87 3.73
CA ALA A 34 2.66 -13.20 3.63
C ALA A 34 3.43 -12.15 2.81
N TRP A 35 2.86 -11.67 1.70
CA TRP A 35 3.43 -10.58 0.91
C TRP A 35 3.49 -9.27 1.69
N THR A 36 2.42 -8.96 2.43
CA THR A 36 2.36 -7.76 3.28
C THR A 36 3.38 -7.83 4.41
N LEU A 37 3.53 -8.98 5.07
CA LEU A 37 4.54 -9.20 6.12
C LEU A 37 5.96 -9.12 5.55
N LEU A 38 6.21 -9.68 4.37
CA LEU A 38 7.53 -9.64 3.72
C LEU A 38 7.90 -8.21 3.33
N ASN A 39 6.96 -7.46 2.74
CA ASN A 39 7.14 -6.04 2.43
C ASN A 39 7.34 -5.19 3.68
N THR A 40 6.58 -5.45 4.74
CA THR A 40 6.70 -4.73 6.01
C THR A 40 8.07 -4.99 6.63
N ALA A 41 8.51 -6.25 6.69
CA ALA A 41 9.83 -6.61 7.19
C ALA A 41 10.96 -6.00 6.37
N ARG A 42 10.84 -5.97 5.04
CA ARG A 42 11.80 -5.31 4.13
C ARG A 42 11.90 -3.82 4.43
N VAL A 43 10.77 -3.11 4.53
CA VAL A 43 10.72 -1.68 4.83
C VAL A 43 11.32 -1.38 6.21
N SER A 44 11.00 -2.20 7.23
CA SER A 44 11.57 -2.06 8.58
C SER A 44 13.09 -2.28 8.59
N LEU A 45 13.59 -3.24 7.81
CA LEU A 45 15.02 -3.54 7.72
C LEU A 45 15.79 -2.44 6.96
N GLU A 46 15.22 -1.92 5.87
CA GLU A 46 15.78 -0.79 5.12
C GLU A 46 15.81 0.50 5.96
N ALA A 47 14.78 0.73 6.77
CA ALA A 47 14.76 1.85 7.72
C ALA A 47 15.85 1.71 8.79
N ALA A 48 16.07 0.51 9.32
CA ALA A 48 17.13 0.24 10.30
C ALA A 48 18.55 0.41 9.71
N LEU A 49 18.71 0.29 8.40
CA LEU A 49 20.00 0.47 7.71
C LEU A 49 20.33 1.91 7.34
N GLN A 50 19.33 2.80 7.32
CA GLN A 50 19.49 4.20 6.94
C GLN A 50 19.77 5.16 8.10
N THR A 51 20.01 4.66 9.32
CA THR A 51 20.48 5.51 10.42
C THR A 51 21.95 5.87 10.21
N ASP A 52 22.21 6.75 9.25
CA ASP A 52 23.49 7.44 9.04
C ASP A 52 23.67 8.62 10.02
N GLY A 53 22.75 8.78 10.97
CA GLY A 53 22.68 9.89 11.92
C GLY A 53 21.80 11.06 11.43
N SER A 54 21.19 10.96 10.25
CA SER A 54 20.26 11.97 9.74
C SER A 54 19.02 12.10 10.63
N PRO A 55 18.50 13.33 10.81
CA PRO A 55 17.31 13.55 11.63
C PRO A 55 16.10 12.86 11.00
N LEU A 56 15.53 11.92 11.75
CA LEU A 56 14.27 11.26 11.42
C LEU A 56 13.12 12.06 12.04
N PHE A 57 12.00 12.13 11.33
CA PHE A 57 10.77 12.69 11.88
C PHE A 57 9.56 11.78 11.59
N PRO A 58 8.58 11.71 12.52
CA PRO A 58 7.33 11.00 12.30
C PRO A 58 6.51 11.56 11.14
N ALA A 59 5.89 10.66 10.38
CA ALA A 59 4.87 10.92 9.37
C ALA A 59 3.78 9.84 9.45
N PHE A 60 2.68 10.01 8.73
CA PHE A 60 1.64 8.98 8.64
C PHE A 60 1.59 8.37 7.25
N LEU A 61 1.60 7.04 7.18
CA LEU A 61 1.42 6.29 5.93
C LEU A 61 0.00 5.75 5.86
N LEU A 62 -0.76 6.27 4.90
CA LEU A 62 -2.08 5.81 4.52
C LEU A 62 -1.97 4.71 3.46
N ASP A 63 -2.60 3.58 3.72
CA ASP A 63 -2.70 2.46 2.78
C ASP A 63 -4.18 2.10 2.51
N PRO A 64 -4.74 2.57 1.38
CA PRO A 64 -6.12 2.26 1.01
C PRO A 64 -6.40 0.79 0.74
N SER A 65 -5.39 0.02 0.29
CA SER A 65 -5.56 -1.39 -0.03
C SER A 65 -5.91 -2.21 1.22
N THR A 66 -5.27 -1.87 2.34
CA THR A 66 -5.53 -2.47 3.65
C THR A 66 -6.48 -1.65 4.52
N ALA A 67 -6.88 -0.45 4.07
CA ALA A 67 -7.58 0.57 4.85
C ALA A 67 -6.92 0.81 6.21
N THR A 68 -5.60 1.03 6.19
CA THR A 68 -4.83 1.33 7.40
C THR A 68 -4.14 2.69 7.30
N ILE A 69 -3.93 3.31 8.46
CA ILE A 69 -3.01 4.44 8.63
C ILE A 69 -2.11 4.14 9.81
N ARG A 70 -0.81 4.39 9.67
CA ARG A 70 0.18 4.13 10.74
C ARG A 70 1.29 5.16 10.73
N THR A 71 1.99 5.28 11.85
CA THR A 71 3.19 6.11 11.95
C THR A 71 4.37 5.45 11.24
N VAL A 72 5.13 6.25 10.49
CA VAL A 72 6.40 5.89 9.87
C VAL A 72 7.43 6.98 10.15
N LEU A 73 8.71 6.69 9.92
CA LEU A 73 9.79 7.67 10.03
C LEU A 73 10.30 8.05 8.64
N LEU A 74 10.45 9.35 8.42
CA LEU A 74 11.05 9.90 7.21
C LEU A 74 12.45 10.44 7.53
N ASN A 75 13.38 10.24 6.61
CA ASN A 75 14.71 10.83 6.69
C ASN A 75 14.67 12.23 6.06
N LYS A 76 14.97 13.28 6.84
CA LYS A 76 14.93 14.65 6.33
C LYS A 76 15.97 14.93 5.24
N ASN A 77 17.13 14.27 5.29
CA ASN A 77 18.20 14.43 4.31
C ASN A 77 17.96 13.62 3.03
N ASP A 78 17.07 12.63 3.07
CA ASP A 78 16.72 11.75 1.95
C ASP A 78 15.19 11.56 1.85
N LEU A 79 14.49 12.68 1.92
CA LEU A 79 13.03 12.69 2.01
C LEU A 79 12.39 12.07 0.78
N LEU A 80 12.85 12.48 -0.41
CA LEU A 80 12.26 12.02 -1.67
C LEU A 80 12.42 10.50 -1.86
N ALA A 81 13.58 9.93 -1.53
CA ALA A 81 13.75 8.47 -1.59
C ALA A 81 12.92 7.76 -0.52
N SER A 82 12.76 8.35 0.66
CA SER A 82 11.87 7.83 1.71
C SER A 82 10.41 7.77 1.22
N LEU A 83 9.95 8.83 0.54
CA LEU A 83 8.61 8.91 -0.07
C LEU A 83 8.44 7.82 -1.15
N TYR A 84 9.36 7.74 -2.12
CA TYR A 84 9.32 6.74 -3.19
C TYR A 84 9.25 5.31 -2.65
N ARG A 85 10.06 4.98 -1.65
CA ARG A 85 10.06 3.66 -1.02
C ARG A 85 8.74 3.36 -0.31
N LEU A 86 8.25 4.29 0.49
CA LEU A 86 7.08 4.06 1.36
C LEU A 86 5.77 4.06 0.56
N ILE A 87 5.64 4.95 -0.41
CA ILE A 87 4.51 5.00 -1.34
C ILE A 87 4.60 3.83 -2.33
N GLY A 88 5.81 3.48 -2.77
CA GLY A 88 6.05 2.43 -3.75
C GLY A 88 5.96 2.94 -5.19
N CYS A 89 6.41 4.17 -5.45
CA CYS A 89 6.34 4.83 -6.76
C CYS A 89 7.69 5.45 -7.16
N SER A 90 7.78 5.93 -8.41
CA SER A 90 8.95 6.64 -8.96
C SER A 90 8.72 8.16 -9.11
N ARG A 91 7.47 8.61 -8.98
CA ARG A 91 7.07 10.02 -9.04
C ARG A 91 6.03 10.29 -7.97
N VAL A 92 6.20 11.41 -7.28
CA VAL A 92 5.24 11.89 -6.29
C VAL A 92 4.71 13.25 -6.70
N ASP A 93 3.43 13.46 -6.45
CA ASP A 93 2.82 14.78 -6.40
C ASP A 93 2.32 15.04 -4.97
N ARG A 94 1.94 16.29 -4.69
CA ARG A 94 1.48 16.71 -3.38
C ARG A 94 0.25 17.58 -3.44
N LEU A 95 -0.56 17.47 -2.41
CA LEU A 95 -1.69 18.37 -2.17
C LEU A 95 -1.71 18.79 -0.71
N TRP A 96 -2.39 19.90 -0.43
CA TRP A 96 -2.62 20.37 0.94
C TRP A 96 -3.79 19.61 1.56
N LEU A 97 -3.58 19.03 2.75
CA LEU A 97 -4.65 18.49 3.57
C LEU A 97 -5.39 19.62 4.30
N ASP A 98 -4.62 20.60 4.78
CA ASP A 98 -5.04 21.87 5.35
C ASP A 98 -3.82 22.83 5.36
N ASP A 99 -3.92 23.96 6.05
CA ASP A 99 -2.89 25.01 6.09
C ASP A 99 -1.57 24.56 6.72
N GLN A 100 -1.52 23.40 7.39
CA GLN A 100 -0.33 22.94 8.12
C GLN A 100 0.10 21.52 7.76
N HIS A 101 -0.55 20.88 6.78
CA HIS A 101 -0.29 19.48 6.45
C HIS A 101 -0.33 19.23 4.95
N VAL A 102 0.59 18.39 4.49
CA VAL A 102 0.75 18.00 3.09
C VAL A 102 0.55 16.50 2.94
N VAL A 103 -0.08 16.09 1.85
CA VAL A 103 -0.24 14.69 1.45
C VAL A 103 0.58 14.47 0.18
N TYR A 104 1.58 13.59 0.26
CA TYR A 104 2.33 13.09 -0.89
C TYR A 104 1.71 11.78 -1.38
N PHE A 105 1.58 11.63 -2.70
CA PHE A 105 0.98 10.46 -3.34
C PHE A 105 1.61 10.19 -4.71
N ASP A 106 1.33 9.03 -5.29
CA ASP A 106 1.79 8.66 -6.62
C ASP A 106 1.01 9.42 -7.72
N ASP A 107 1.70 10.30 -8.45
CA ASP A 107 1.17 11.06 -9.60
C ASP A 107 0.62 10.14 -10.70
N GLU A 108 1.22 8.94 -10.83
CA GLU A 108 0.90 7.97 -11.87
C GLU A 108 0.11 6.76 -11.33
N GLY A 109 -0.40 6.84 -10.09
CA GLY A 109 -1.05 5.72 -9.40
C GLY A 109 -2.27 5.13 -10.12
N MET A 110 -2.87 5.87 -11.06
CA MET A 110 -4.00 5.45 -11.88
C MET A 110 -3.60 4.68 -13.16
N LEU A 111 -2.32 4.67 -13.55
CA LEU A 111 -1.84 3.98 -14.76
C LEU A 111 -1.69 2.46 -14.57
N GLY A 112 -1.59 2.02 -13.32
CA GLY A 112 -1.42 0.61 -12.95
C GLY A 112 -2.68 -0.08 -12.43
N SER A 113 -2.49 -1.24 -11.80
CA SER A 113 -3.57 -1.93 -11.08
C SER A 113 -3.97 -1.16 -9.82
N VAL A 114 -5.23 -0.73 -9.77
CA VAL A 114 -5.78 0.00 -8.62
C VAL A 114 -6.33 -0.99 -7.59
N THR A 115 -5.62 -1.19 -6.49
CA THR A 115 -6.04 -2.04 -5.35
C THR A 115 -6.74 -1.25 -4.24
N GLY A 116 -6.60 0.07 -4.25
CA GLY A 116 -7.23 0.96 -3.29
C GLY A 116 -7.10 2.42 -3.69
N LEU A 117 -8.08 3.20 -3.28
CA LEU A 117 -8.24 4.62 -3.58
C LEU A 117 -8.54 5.37 -2.29
N PHE A 118 -8.14 6.63 -2.21
CA PHE A 118 -8.57 7.54 -1.16
C PHE A 118 -9.09 8.86 -1.72
N THR A 119 -9.94 9.53 -0.94
CA THR A 119 -10.29 10.94 -1.12
C THR A 119 -10.10 11.66 0.20
N ILE A 120 -9.81 12.95 0.12
CA ILE A 120 -9.77 13.84 1.28
C ILE A 120 -11.13 14.49 1.44
N ARG A 121 -11.68 14.46 2.66
CA ARG A 121 -12.92 15.14 3.00
C ARG A 121 -12.75 16.63 2.74
N ASP A 122 -13.79 17.24 2.18
CA ASP A 122 -13.84 18.66 1.85
C ASP A 122 -12.90 19.10 0.71
N HIS A 123 -12.17 18.16 0.09
CA HIS A 123 -11.44 18.39 -1.15
C HIS A 123 -12.22 17.76 -2.32
N SER A 124 -12.61 18.57 -3.31
CA SER A 124 -13.38 18.12 -4.48
C SER A 124 -12.54 17.37 -5.53
N ALA A 125 -11.36 16.89 -5.15
CA ALA A 125 -10.46 16.21 -6.08
C ALA A 125 -10.95 14.82 -6.44
N SER A 126 -10.55 14.37 -7.63
CA SER A 126 -10.67 12.99 -8.05
C SER A 126 -10.03 12.05 -7.03
N PRO A 127 -10.58 10.84 -6.82
CA PRO A 127 -9.93 9.82 -6.00
C PRO A 127 -8.49 9.57 -6.45
N VAL A 128 -7.60 9.44 -5.48
CA VAL A 128 -6.18 9.16 -5.69
C VAL A 128 -5.93 7.68 -5.45
N ALA A 129 -5.19 7.03 -6.33
CA ALA A 129 -4.82 5.63 -6.22
C ALA A 129 -3.49 5.43 -5.48
N GLY A 130 -3.40 4.31 -4.78
CA GLY A 130 -2.17 3.91 -4.10
C GLY A 130 -2.01 4.51 -2.70
N ARG A 131 -0.81 4.35 -2.15
CA ARG A 131 -0.47 4.79 -0.79
C ARG A 131 -0.19 6.30 -0.76
N ALA A 132 -0.31 6.89 0.43
CA ALA A 132 0.03 8.28 0.64
C ALA A 132 0.79 8.50 1.94
N ILE A 133 1.63 9.53 1.96
CA ILE A 133 2.38 9.98 3.13
C ILE A 133 1.87 11.36 3.55
N ILE A 134 1.51 11.49 4.82
CA ILE A 134 1.06 12.74 5.43
C ILE A 134 2.15 13.28 6.35
N VAL A 135 2.51 14.54 6.16
CA VAL A 135 3.50 15.28 6.96
C VAL A 135 2.92 16.61 7.41
N GLY A 136 3.54 17.23 8.41
CA GLY A 136 3.32 18.64 8.72
C GLY A 136 4.14 19.53 7.78
N ASP A 137 3.72 20.78 7.64
CA ASP A 137 4.46 21.86 6.97
C ASP A 137 4.95 22.86 8.03
N ASP A 138 6.19 23.33 7.89
CA ASP A 138 6.80 24.28 8.82
C ASP A 138 6.46 25.76 8.53
N GLY A 139 5.64 26.02 7.49
CA GLY A 139 5.26 27.36 7.04
C GLY A 139 6.25 28.01 6.09
N GLU A 140 7.45 27.43 5.92
CA GLU A 140 8.52 27.92 5.04
C GLU A 140 8.72 26.97 3.84
N GLY A 141 7.77 26.05 3.63
CA GLY A 141 7.80 25.03 2.58
C GLY A 141 8.63 23.80 2.92
N GLY A 142 8.99 23.60 4.19
CA GLY A 142 9.70 22.44 4.69
C GLY A 142 8.79 21.44 5.39
N ASP A 143 9.08 20.15 5.20
CA ASP A 143 8.30 19.07 5.83
C ASP A 143 8.76 18.80 7.28
N THR A 144 7.78 18.56 8.15
CA THR A 144 7.95 18.28 9.58
C THR A 144 6.96 17.21 10.07
N SER A 145 7.01 16.90 11.37
CA SER A 145 6.03 15.99 11.98
C SER A 145 4.63 16.61 11.94
N PRO A 146 3.58 15.82 11.61
CA PRO A 146 2.20 16.29 11.71
C PRO A 146 1.91 16.86 13.11
N THR A 147 1.22 17.99 13.16
CA THR A 147 0.76 18.59 14.43
C THR A 147 -0.55 17.97 14.91
N LEU A 148 -1.33 17.40 13.99
CA LEU A 148 -2.52 16.61 14.29
C LEU A 148 -2.19 15.18 14.73
N SER A 149 -3.04 14.61 15.58
CA SER A 149 -2.97 13.19 15.92
C SER A 149 -3.32 12.32 14.71
N ILE A 150 -2.86 11.06 14.72
CA ILE A 150 -3.15 10.13 13.63
C ILE A 150 -4.66 9.88 13.47
N GLU A 151 -5.42 9.93 14.57
CA GLU A 151 -6.87 9.80 14.58
C GLU A 151 -7.53 11.00 13.87
N ALA A 152 -7.10 12.22 14.21
CA ALA A 152 -7.61 13.44 13.59
C ALA A 152 -7.28 13.49 12.09
N VAL A 153 -6.11 13.01 11.69
CA VAL A 153 -5.74 12.87 10.27
C VAL A 153 -6.59 11.79 9.60
N ALA A 154 -6.77 10.63 10.23
CA ALA A 154 -7.56 9.52 9.68
C ALA A 154 -9.00 9.95 9.36
N GLU A 155 -9.61 10.78 10.21
CA GLU A 155 -10.94 11.33 9.99
C GLU A 155 -11.06 12.18 8.73
N ARG A 156 -9.95 12.70 8.18
CA ARG A 156 -9.96 13.48 6.93
C ARG A 156 -10.04 12.61 5.69
N PHE A 157 -9.89 11.29 5.78
CA PHE A 157 -9.86 10.42 4.60
C PHE A 157 -11.14 9.58 4.45
N ARG A 158 -11.43 9.21 3.20
CA ARG A 158 -12.35 8.12 2.86
C ARG A 158 -11.62 7.15 1.96
N ILE A 159 -11.77 5.85 2.24
CA ILE A 159 -11.14 4.76 1.50
C ILE A 159 -12.17 4.11 0.58
N PHE A 160 -11.73 3.75 -0.62
CA PHE A 160 -12.51 2.98 -1.59
C PHE A 160 -11.66 1.84 -2.14
N ARG A 161 -12.23 0.65 -2.27
CA ARG A 161 -11.58 -0.48 -2.91
C ARG A 161 -12.41 -0.94 -4.10
N PRO A 162 -11.86 -0.96 -5.33
CA PRO A 162 -12.54 -1.56 -6.47
C PRO A 162 -12.80 -3.04 -6.20
N VAL A 163 -14.05 -3.47 -6.39
CA VAL A 163 -14.45 -4.88 -6.26
C VAL A 163 -15.08 -5.33 -7.58
N ILE A 164 -14.53 -6.39 -8.17
CA ILE A 164 -15.11 -7.06 -9.33
C ILE A 164 -15.86 -8.30 -8.83
N THR A 165 -17.19 -8.28 -8.93
CA THR A 165 -18.03 -9.41 -8.55
C THR A 165 -18.48 -10.16 -9.80
N PRO A 166 -18.17 -11.45 -9.97
CA PRO A 166 -18.66 -12.23 -11.09
C PRO A 166 -20.14 -12.56 -10.91
N GLU A 167 -20.92 -12.40 -11.98
CA GLU A 167 -22.26 -12.95 -12.06
C GLU A 167 -22.16 -14.39 -12.58
N LEU A 168 -22.36 -15.35 -11.69
CA LEU A 168 -22.26 -16.77 -12.00
C LEU A 168 -23.59 -17.29 -12.55
N VAL A 169 -23.53 -17.97 -13.69
CA VAL A 169 -24.67 -18.64 -14.32
C VAL A 169 -24.39 -20.14 -14.31
N SER A 170 -25.35 -20.90 -13.77
CA SER A 170 -25.32 -22.36 -13.84
C SER A 170 -25.29 -22.80 -15.30
N LEU A 171 -24.37 -23.69 -15.62
CA LEU A 171 -24.53 -24.49 -16.83
C LEU A 171 -25.52 -25.62 -16.52
N ASP A 172 -26.25 -26.08 -17.54
CA ASP A 172 -27.04 -27.29 -17.39
C ASP A 172 -26.11 -28.45 -16.98
N PRO A 173 -26.51 -29.31 -16.03
CA PRO A 173 -25.69 -30.42 -15.62
C PRO A 173 -25.43 -31.32 -16.83
N VAL A 174 -24.16 -31.48 -17.20
CA VAL A 174 -23.77 -32.44 -18.24
C VAL A 174 -24.10 -33.84 -17.71
N SER A 175 -24.78 -34.64 -18.53
CA SER A 175 -25.18 -35.99 -18.12
C SER A 175 -23.94 -36.82 -17.78
N PRO A 176 -23.93 -37.56 -16.66
CA PRO A 176 -22.76 -38.34 -16.20
C PRO A 176 -22.21 -39.34 -17.23
N GLY A 177 -22.98 -39.67 -18.27
CA GLY A 177 -22.58 -40.58 -19.35
C GLY A 177 -21.73 -39.98 -20.47
N GLU A 178 -21.56 -38.66 -20.54
CA GLU A 178 -20.86 -37.99 -21.65
C GLU A 178 -19.41 -37.56 -21.32
N LEU A 179 -19.05 -37.45 -20.04
CA LEU A 179 -17.67 -37.24 -19.60
C LEU A 179 -17.25 -38.40 -18.70
N GLY A 180 -16.45 -39.31 -19.24
CA GLY A 180 -15.81 -40.41 -18.51
C GLY A 180 -14.75 -39.95 -17.49
N GLY A 181 -15.08 -39.00 -16.62
CA GLY A 181 -14.16 -38.45 -15.61
C GLY A 181 -14.77 -37.29 -14.83
N ALA A 182 -14.39 -37.21 -13.55
CA ALA A 182 -14.65 -36.19 -12.53
C ALA A 182 -15.57 -35.01 -12.89
N ILE A 183 -16.62 -34.82 -12.08
CA ILE A 183 -17.51 -33.65 -12.13
C ILE A 183 -16.67 -32.37 -11.93
N ILE A 184 -16.42 -31.65 -13.02
CA ILE A 184 -15.99 -30.26 -12.97
C ILE A 184 -17.28 -29.46 -12.79
N HIS A 185 -17.45 -28.77 -11.65
CA HIS A 185 -18.51 -27.77 -11.52
C HIS A 185 -18.17 -26.62 -12.48
N ALA A 186 -18.62 -26.74 -13.72
CA ALA A 186 -18.42 -25.73 -14.74
C ALA A 186 -19.45 -24.62 -14.51
N VAL A 187 -18.97 -23.43 -14.18
CA VAL A 187 -19.80 -22.24 -14.00
C VAL A 187 -19.45 -21.27 -15.12
N ARG A 188 -20.44 -20.67 -15.76
CA ARG A 188 -20.21 -19.60 -16.74
C ARG A 188 -20.27 -18.26 -16.02
N VAL A 189 -19.26 -17.43 -16.19
CA VAL A 189 -19.37 -16.01 -15.82
C VAL A 189 -20.25 -15.34 -16.88
N GLY A 190 -21.49 -15.03 -16.51
CA GLY A 190 -22.47 -14.37 -17.39
C GLY A 190 -22.23 -12.86 -17.50
N GLY A 191 -21.54 -12.28 -16.52
CA GLY A 191 -21.20 -10.87 -16.47
C GLY A 191 -20.25 -10.55 -15.31
N LEU A 192 -19.76 -9.32 -15.29
CA LEU A 192 -18.96 -8.77 -14.19
C LEU A 192 -19.63 -7.49 -13.70
N ARG A 193 -19.79 -7.35 -12.38
CA ARG A 193 -20.18 -6.09 -11.74
C ARG A 193 -18.95 -5.43 -11.14
N LEU A 194 -18.73 -4.18 -11.49
CA LEU A 194 -17.76 -3.32 -10.83
C LEU A 194 -18.46 -2.55 -9.71
N GLY A 195 -17.93 -2.64 -8.50
CA GLY A 195 -18.36 -1.90 -7.33
C GLY A 195 -17.19 -1.22 -6.62
N LEU A 196 -17.53 -0.40 -5.63
CA LEU A 196 -16.57 0.19 -4.69
C LEU A 196 -16.97 -0.21 -3.28
N ASP A 197 -16.13 -1.00 -2.63
CA ASP A 197 -16.21 -1.22 -1.18
C ASP A 197 -15.66 0.02 -0.44
N ARG A 198 -16.23 0.33 0.72
CA ARG A 198 -15.91 1.52 1.53
C ARG A 198 -15.59 1.11 2.97
N PRO A 199 -14.44 0.46 3.19
CA PRO A 199 -14.03 0.07 4.52
C PRO A 199 -13.78 1.29 5.41
N ALA A 200 -14.00 1.12 6.71
CA ALA A 200 -13.54 2.08 7.69
C ALA A 200 -12.01 2.10 7.74
N LEU A 201 -11.41 3.28 7.81
CA LEU A 201 -9.98 3.43 7.99
C LEU A 201 -9.60 3.04 9.42
N THR A 202 -8.61 2.16 9.55
CA THR A 202 -8.13 1.65 10.84
C THR A 202 -6.78 2.27 11.18
N VAL A 203 -6.66 2.85 12.38
CA VAL A 203 -5.38 3.31 12.92
C VAL A 203 -4.62 2.09 13.46
N VAL A 204 -3.39 1.89 12.99
CA VAL A 204 -2.50 0.83 13.47
C VAL A 204 -1.39 1.48 14.29
N HIS A 205 -1.40 1.20 15.59
CA HIS A 205 -0.31 1.57 16.49
C HIS A 205 0.81 0.54 16.36
N GLY A 206 2.02 1.03 16.05
CA GLY A 206 3.24 0.22 15.95
C GLY A 206 3.94 0.04 17.28
#